data_AF-A0A7Y8LH18-F1
#
_entry.id   AF-A0A7Y8LH18-F1
#
_cell.length_a   1.000
_cell.length_b   1.000
_cell.length_c   1.000
_cell.angle_alpha   90.00
_cell.angle_beta   90.00
_cell.angle_gamma   90.00
#
_symmetry.space_group_name_H-M   'P 1'
#
loop_
_entity.id
_entity.type
_entity.pdbx_description
1 polymer ?
#
loop_
_entity_poly.entity_id
_entity_poly.type
_entity_poly.pdbx_seq_one_letter_code
_entity_poly.pdbx_strand_id
1 'polypeptide(L)' 'MHPLLLMISAGMGLAAPPTRVEGNPSSPVRVVIYEDLQCSDCAAFRKMLDEKLLPRYGSKVAFEHRDFPLAKHSWA' A
#
# COMPACT_ATOMS: atom_id res chain seq x y z
N MET A 1 39.38 -32.10 -6.34
CA MET A 1 39.51 -30.63 -6.17
C MET A 1 39.21 -29.99 -7.52
N HIS A 2 37.96 -29.77 -7.92
CA HIS A 2 36.96 -28.90 -7.30
C HIS A 2 35.55 -29.45 -7.57
N PRO A 3 34.82 -29.96 -6.59
CA PRO A 3 33.38 -30.15 -6.76
C PRO A 3 32.68 -28.83 -6.43
N LEU A 4 31.43 -28.73 -6.90
CA LEU A 4 30.42 -27.79 -6.43
C LEU A 4 30.36 -26.43 -7.13
N LEU A 5 30.08 -26.52 -8.42
CA LEU A 5 29.01 -25.75 -9.04
C LEU A 5 27.72 -25.87 -8.18
N LEU A 6 27.43 -24.87 -7.35
CA LEU A 6 26.09 -24.67 -6.79
C LEU A 6 25.58 -23.32 -7.29
N MET A 7 24.99 -23.35 -8.48
CA MET A 7 24.14 -22.28 -8.99
C MET A 7 22.97 -22.12 -8.02
N ILE A 8 23.05 -21.13 -7.13
CA ILE A 8 21.89 -20.69 -6.36
C ILE A 8 21.02 -19.89 -7.32
N SER A 9 20.18 -20.61 -8.05
CA SER A 9 19.01 -20.02 -8.72
C SER A 9 18.05 -19.58 -7.62
N ALA A 10 18.25 -18.37 -7.10
CA ALA A 10 17.25 -17.71 -6.27
C ALA A 10 16.00 -17.56 -7.13
N GLY A 11 14.99 -18.38 -6.85
CA GLY A 11 13.68 -18.25 -7.45
C GLY A 11 13.19 -16.83 -7.19
N MET A 12 13.02 -16.07 -8.27
CA MET A 12 12.31 -14.80 -8.26
C MET A 12 10.85 -15.13 -7.94
N GLY A 13 10.54 -15.30 -6.66
CA GLY A 13 9.16 -15.38 -6.21
C GLY A 13 8.43 -14.14 -6.72
N LEU A 14 7.22 -14.31 -7.22
CA LEU A 14 6.35 -13.20 -7.62
C LEU A 14 6.16 -12.28 -6.41
N ALA A 15 6.96 -11.23 -6.33
CA ALA A 15 6.77 -10.19 -5.33
C ALA A 15 5.45 -9.49 -5.68
N ALA A 16 4.54 -9.39 -4.71
CA ALA A 16 3.36 -8.57 -4.87
C ALA A 16 3.80 -7.13 -5.19
N PRO A 17 3.06 -6.39 -6.04
CA PRO A 17 3.38 -5.01 -6.33
C PRO A 17 3.50 -4.22 -5.02
N PRO A 18 4.46 -3.27 -4.93
CA PRO A 18 4.70 -2.51 -3.72
C PRO A 18 3.43 -1.74 -3.34
N THR A 19 3.04 -1.85 -2.08
CA THR A 19 1.96 -1.04 -1.51
C THR A 19 2.35 0.42 -1.46
N ARG A 20 1.44 1.31 -1.86
CA ARG A 20 1.59 2.73 -1.57
C ARG A 20 1.33 2.95 -0.08
N VAL A 21 2.34 3.47 0.62
CA VAL A 21 2.28 3.76 2.06
C VAL A 21 2.55 5.24 2.28
N GLU A 22 1.67 5.89 3.03
CA GLU A 22 1.82 7.26 3.51
C GLU A 22 2.08 7.27 5.03
N GLY A 23 2.73 8.31 5.55
CA GLY A 23 3.10 8.40 6.96
C GLY A 23 4.40 7.66 7.30
N ASN A 24 4.41 6.91 8.42
CA ASN A 24 5.59 6.22 8.93
C ASN A 24 5.55 4.74 8.50
N PRO A 25 6.27 4.33 7.44
CA PRO A 25 6.20 2.97 6.91
C PRO A 25 6.75 1.91 7.86
N SER A 26 7.56 2.30 8.85
CA SER A 26 8.11 1.41 9.88
C SER A 26 7.20 1.30 11.11
N SER A 27 6.04 1.97 11.12
CA SER A 27 5.13 1.90 12.26
C SER A 27 4.55 0.49 12.42
N PRO A 28 4.47 -0.04 13.65
CA PRO A 28 3.75 -1.27 13.94
C PRO A 28 2.22 -1.08 13.85
N VAL A 29 1.73 0.17 13.85
CA VAL A 29 0.31 0.49 13.68
C VAL A 29 0.06 0.81 12.21
N ARG A 30 -0.80 -0.01 11.60
CA ARG A 30 -1.09 0.04 10.16
C ARG A 30 -2.59 0.24 9.95
N VAL A 31 -2.94 1.20 9.09
CA VAL A 31 -4.31 1.44 8.63
C VAL A 31 -4.35 1.07 7.16
N VAL A 32 -5.03 -0.02 6.83
CA VAL A 32 -5.18 -0.47 5.44
C VAL A 32 -6.44 0.15 4.85
N ILE A 33 -6.27 0.95 3.82
CA ILE A 33 -7.30 1.71 3.12
C ILE A 33 -7.56 1.01 1.80
N TYR A 34 -8.75 0.43 1.66
CA TYR A 34 -9.26 -0.06 0.39
C TYR A 34 -10.09 1.05 -0.24
N GLU A 35 -9.67 1.54 -1.40
CA GLU A 35 -10.30 2.68 -2.04
C GLU A 35 -10.41 2.52 -3.55
N ASP A 36 -11.28 3.35 -4.11
CA ASP A 36 -11.61 3.40 -5.52
C ASP A 36 -11.49 4.86 -5.98
N LEU A 37 -10.72 5.08 -7.06
CA LEU A 37 -10.40 6.42 -7.56
C LEU A 37 -11.59 7.17 -8.19
N GLN A 38 -12.69 6.47 -8.49
CA GLN A 38 -13.94 7.04 -9.00
C GLN A 38 -14.99 7.24 -7.90
N CYS A 39 -14.76 6.76 -6.68
CA CYS A 39 -15.71 6.86 -5.58
C CYS A 39 -15.70 8.24 -4.88
N SER A 40 -16.84 8.94 -4.86
CA SER A 40 -16.96 10.25 -4.19
C SER A 40 -16.73 10.20 -2.68
N ASP A 41 -17.12 9.11 -2.03
CA ASP A 41 -16.91 8.94 -0.58
C ASP A 41 -15.42 8.68 -0.27
N CYS A 42 -14.72 7.94 -1.14
CA CYS A 42 -13.26 7.80 -1.07
C CYS A 42 -12.56 9.15 -1.27
N ALA A 43 -13.04 10.00 -2.19
CA ALA A 43 -12.52 11.35 -2.36
C ALA A 43 -12.74 12.23 -1.12
N ALA A 44 -13.90 12.12 -0.46
CA ALA A 44 -14.16 12.80 0.80
C ALA A 44 -13.23 12.30 1.93
N PHE A 45 -12.98 10.99 1.99
CA PHE A 45 -12.01 10.40 2.90
C PHE A 45 -10.59 10.92 2.62
N ARG A 46 -10.15 10.97 1.36
CA ARG A 46 -8.82 11.49 0.96
C ARG A 46 -8.59 12.90 1.51
N LYS A 47 -9.57 13.79 1.36
CA LYS A 47 -9.50 15.14 1.93
C LYS A 47 -9.32 15.13 3.44
N MET A 48 -10.06 14.29 4.15
CA MET A 48 -9.96 14.14 5.60
C MET A 48 -8.61 13.54 6.03
N LEU A 49 -8.09 12.58 5.27
CA LEU A 49 -6.77 11.98 5.48
C LEU A 49 -5.68 13.04 5.36
N ASP A 50 -5.72 13.85 4.30
CA ASP A 50 -4.77 14.95 4.05
C ASP A 50 -4.84 16.07 5.10
N GLU A 51 -6.05 16.54 5.39
CA GLU A 51 -6.22 17.74 6.21
C GLU A 51 -6.14 17.45 7.71
N LYS A 52 -6.40 16.22 8.16
CA LYS A 52 -6.57 15.90 9.58
C LYS A 52 -5.70 14.75 10.06
N LEU A 53 -5.68 13.63 9.35
CA LEU A 53 -5.04 12.42 9.86
C LEU A 53 -3.53 12.44 9.65
N LEU A 54 -3.05 12.75 8.44
CA LEU A 54 -1.61 12.81 8.15
C LEU A 54 -0.89 13.88 8.99
N PRO A 55 -1.40 15.12 9.14
CA PRO A 55 -0.76 16.11 9.99
C PRO A 55 -0.66 15.68 11.46
N ARG A 56 -1.66 14.93 11.95
CA ARG A 56 -1.74 14.53 13.36
C ARG A 56 -1.01 13.21 13.67
N TYR A 57 -1.02 12.27 12.73
CA TYR A 57 -0.61 10.88 12.97
C TYR A 57 0.42 10.36 11.98
N GLY A 58 0.80 11.12 10.94
CA GLY A 58 1.71 10.66 9.89
C GLY A 58 3.08 10.19 10.40
N SER A 59 3.57 10.69 11.54
CA SER A 59 4.82 10.19 12.14
C SER A 59 4.66 8.90 12.94
N LYS A 60 3.42 8.48 13.24
CA LYS A 60 3.09 7.38 14.16
C LYS A 60 2.40 6.20 13.48
N VAL A 61 1.83 6.37 12.30
CA VAL A 61 0.99 5.36 11.63
C VAL A 61 1.45 5.17 10.19
N ALA A 62 1.42 3.92 9.72
CA ALA A 62 1.52 3.58 8.30
C ALA A 62 0.12 3.50 7.70
N PHE A 63 -0.19 4.38 6.74
CA PHE A 63 -1.43 4.35 5.98
C PHE A 63 -1.18 3.65 4.65
N GLU A 64 -1.70 2.44 4.48
CA GLU A 64 -1.49 1.60 3.30
C GLU A 64 -2.68 1.64 2.36
N HIS A 65 -2.44 1.96 1.09
CA HIS A 65 -3.47 2.04 0.08
C HIS A 65 -3.54 0.76 -0.74
N ARG A 66 -4.77 0.29 -0.99
CA ARG A 66 -5.10 -0.89 -1.78
C ARG A 66 -6.24 -0.54 -2.74
N ASP A 67 -6.11 -0.95 -3.98
CA ASP A 67 -7.15 -0.75 -4.99
C ASP A 67 -8.34 -1.67 -4.69
N PHE A 68 -9.54 -1.09 -4.67
CA PHE A 68 -10.81 -1.79 -4.53
C PHE A 68 -11.86 -1.21 -5.48
N PRO A 69 -11.69 -1.42 -6.80
CA PRO A 69 -12.67 -0.97 -7.78
C PRO A 69 -14.04 -1.57 -7.53
N LEU A 70 -15.02 -0.69 -7.34
CA LEU A 70 -16.42 -1.06 -7.22
C LEU A 70 -16.93 -1.46 -8.60
N ALA A 71 -17.75 -2.51 -8.68
CA ALA A 71 -18.27 -3.03 -9.95
C ALA A 71 -19.05 -2.01 -10.80
N LYS A 72 -19.49 -0.90 -10.21
CA LYS A 72 -20.19 0.21 -10.87
C LYS A 72 -19.26 1.26 -11.51
N HIS A 73 -17.95 1.15 -11.28
CA HIS A 73 -16.93 2.08 -11.75
C HIS A 73 -16.15 1.42 -12.89
N SER A 74 -16.06 2.09 -14.03
CA SER A 74 -15.58 1.52 -15.29
C SER A 74 -14.06 1.48 -15.40
N TRP A 75 -13.36 2.28 -14.60
CA TRP A 75 -11.91 2.33 -14.54
C TRP A 75 -11.50 2.80 -13.14
N ALA A 76 -11.19 1.88 -12.24
CA ALA A 76 -10.63 2.16 -10.93
C ALA A 76 -9.78 0.98 -10.49
#